data_AF-A0A258QX57-F1
#
_entry.id   AF-A0A258QX57-F1
#
_cell.length_a   1.000
_cell.length_b   1.000
_cell.length_c   1.000
_cell.angle_alpha   90.00
_cell.angle_beta   90.00
_cell.angle_gamma   90.00
#
_symmetry.space_group_name_H-M   'P 1'
#
loop_
_entity.id
_entity.type
_entity.pdbx_description
1 polymer ?
#
loop_
_entity_poly.entity_id
_entity_poly.type
_entity_poly.pdbx_seq_one_letter_code
_entity_poly.pdbx_strand_id
1 'polypeptide(L)'
;MSDSTSTHTTHSESSEILGLNIWRLVAVAAVAGIGVGFVGGAFHWTLVRGSERFSALLEHWKVDGFYGVPGWIGAALIAGICIGIARWLVYFAPSAAGSGVQHVEAVMRKEADPAPLRVLPIKFFGGLLAMVPGMALGREGPTIQMAAVIGHF
;
A
#
# COMPACT_ATOMS: atom_id res chain seq x y z
N MET A 1 46.40 48.15 0.19
CA MET A 1 45.23 48.18 -0.72
C MET A 1 44.68 46.76 -0.71
N SER A 2 43.78 46.45 0.25
CA SER A 2 43.30 45.09 0.51
C SER A 2 42.11 44.75 -0.39
N ASP A 3 42.22 43.65 -1.12
CA ASP A 3 41.15 43.03 -1.93
C ASP A 3 39.92 42.71 -1.07
N SER A 4 38.78 43.34 -1.38
CA SER A 4 37.49 43.15 -0.71
C SER A 4 36.43 42.48 -1.61
N THR A 5 36.84 41.70 -2.62
CA THR A 5 35.93 41.26 -3.71
C THR A 5 35.54 39.77 -3.65
N SER A 6 36.03 38.96 -2.71
CA SER A 6 35.86 37.48 -2.74
C SER A 6 34.71 36.90 -1.91
N THR A 7 33.92 37.70 -1.20
CA THR A 7 32.84 37.21 -0.31
C THR A 7 31.44 37.19 -0.91
N HIS A 8 31.24 37.70 -2.14
CA HIS A 8 29.90 37.86 -2.71
C HIS A 8 29.40 36.72 -3.63
N THR A 9 30.25 35.77 -4.04
CA THR A 9 29.87 34.74 -5.03
C THR A 9 29.41 33.40 -4.43
N THR A 10 29.80 33.06 -3.20
CA THR A 10 29.54 31.74 -2.58
C THR A 10 28.09 31.54 -2.12
N HIS A 11 27.39 32.62 -1.74
CA HIS A 11 25.99 32.55 -1.30
C HIS A 11 24.98 32.42 -2.45
N SER A 12 25.31 32.92 -3.64
CA SER A 12 24.45 32.84 -4.83
C SER A 12 24.47 31.44 -5.45
N GLU A 13 25.64 30.83 -5.62
CA GLU A 13 25.75 29.46 -6.16
C GLU A 13 25.14 28.43 -5.19
N SER A 14 25.34 28.60 -3.88
CA SER A 14 24.74 27.69 -2.88
C SER A 14 23.22 27.76 -2.87
N SER A 15 22.63 28.95 -3.08
CA SER A 15 21.18 29.14 -3.14
C SER A 15 20.58 28.71 -4.48
N GLU A 16 21.28 28.86 -5.61
CA GLU A 16 20.89 28.27 -6.88
C GLU A 16 20.96 26.73 -6.85
N ILE A 17 21.99 26.13 -6.27
CA ILE A 17 22.10 24.68 -6.12
C ILE A 17 21.02 24.16 -5.15
N LEU A 18 20.77 24.84 -4.03
CA LEU A 18 19.66 24.51 -3.13
C LEU A 18 18.30 24.64 -3.84
N GLY A 19 18.09 25.70 -4.62
CA GLY A 19 16.88 25.93 -5.40
C GLY A 19 16.67 24.85 -6.45
N LEU A 20 17.70 24.49 -7.21
CA LEU A 20 17.63 23.42 -8.21
C LEU A 20 17.32 22.06 -7.56
N ASN A 21 17.87 21.81 -6.37
CA ASN A 21 17.60 20.61 -5.59
C ASN A 21 16.18 20.60 -5.02
N ILE A 22 15.64 21.74 -4.60
CA ILE A 22 14.28 21.81 -4.06
C ILE A 22 13.23 21.54 -5.14
N TRP A 23 13.41 22.07 -6.35
CA TRP A 23 12.52 21.78 -7.48
C TRP A 23 12.54 20.31 -7.87
N ARG A 24 13.72 19.68 -7.85
CA ARG A 24 13.85 18.23 -8.06
C ARG A 24 13.12 17.43 -6.97
N LEU A 25 13.29 17.80 -5.70
CA LEU A 25 12.60 17.14 -4.59
C LEU A 25 11.08 17.30 -4.70
N VAL A 26 10.59 18.49 -5.04
CA VAL A 26 9.15 18.74 -5.26
C VAL A 26 8.62 17.91 -6.42
N ALA A 27 9.36 17.81 -7.53
CA ALA A 27 8.95 16.99 -8.67
C ALA A 27 8.88 15.50 -8.31
N VAL A 28 9.89 14.96 -7.62
CA VAL A 28 9.90 13.56 -7.16
C VAL A 28 8.77 13.30 -6.17
N ALA A 29 8.57 14.19 -5.20
CA ALA A 29 7.49 14.08 -4.22
C ALA A 29 6.10 14.14 -4.88
N ALA A 30 5.91 14.98 -5.89
CA ALA A 30 4.66 15.06 -6.63
C ALA A 30 4.38 13.76 -7.40
N VAL A 31 5.37 13.23 -8.12
CA VAL A 31 5.23 11.96 -8.86
C VAL A 31 4.95 10.80 -7.91
N ALA A 32 5.69 10.71 -6.80
CA ALA A 32 5.47 9.70 -5.77
C ALA A 32 4.06 9.85 -5.17
N GLY A 33 3.64 11.07 -4.83
CA GLY A 33 2.32 11.36 -4.28
C GLY A 33 1.17 10.95 -5.21
N ILE A 34 1.31 11.20 -6.52
CA ILE A 34 0.33 10.74 -7.52
C ILE A 34 0.27 9.21 -7.56
N GLY A 35 1.42 8.54 -7.57
CA GLY A 35 1.48 7.08 -7.55
C GLY A 35 0.84 6.47 -6.29
N VAL A 36 1.18 7.01 -5.12
CA VAL A 36 0.61 6.60 -3.83
C VAL A 36 -0.90 6.84 -3.79
N GLY A 37 -1.36 8.03 -4.22
CA GLY A 37 -2.77 8.37 -4.27
C GLY A 37 -3.56 7.48 -5.21
N PHE A 38 -3.02 7.16 -6.38
CA PHE A 38 -3.65 6.25 -7.34
C PHE A 38 -3.77 4.83 -6.77
N VAL A 39 -2.68 4.26 -6.26
CA VAL A 39 -2.69 2.89 -5.72
C VAL A 39 -3.55 2.79 -4.46
N GLY A 40 -3.41 3.73 -3.53
CA GLY A 40 -4.21 3.77 -2.31
C GLY A 40 -5.71 3.99 -2.60
N GLY A 41 -6.03 4.89 -3.52
CA GLY A 41 -7.39 5.14 -3.98
C GLY A 41 -8.00 3.91 -4.67
N ALA A 42 -7.26 3.26 -5.57
CA ALA A 42 -7.70 2.03 -6.23
C ALA A 42 -7.93 0.88 -5.23
N PHE A 43 -7.05 0.74 -4.23
CA PHE A 43 -7.19 -0.25 -3.17
C PHE A 43 -8.46 0.00 -2.36
N HIS A 44 -8.66 1.23 -1.89
CA HIS A 44 -9.84 1.60 -1.12
C HIS A 44 -11.13 1.41 -1.92
N TRP A 45 -11.17 1.88 -3.17
CA TRP A 45 -12.32 1.72 -4.05
C TRP A 45 -12.67 0.25 -4.28
N THR A 46 -11.66 -0.59 -4.56
CA THR A 46 -11.86 -2.01 -4.81
C THR A 46 -12.28 -2.75 -3.53
N LEU A 47 -11.75 -2.36 -2.37
CA LEU A 47 -12.15 -2.91 -1.07
C LEU A 47 -13.61 -2.64 -0.77
N VAL A 48 -14.04 -1.38 -0.86
CA VAL A 48 -15.43 -0.97 -0.59
C VAL A 48 -16.37 -1.67 -1.56
N ARG A 49 -16.07 -1.59 -2.86
CA ARG A 49 -16.94 -2.19 -3.89
C ARG A 49 -16.96 -3.72 -3.80
N GLY A 50 -15.85 -4.33 -3.44
CA GLY A 50 -15.73 -5.77 -3.20
C GLY A 50 -16.55 -6.21 -2.00
N SER A 51 -16.45 -5.49 -0.87
CA SER A 51 -17.20 -5.76 0.34
C SER A 51 -18.70 -5.60 0.13
N GLU A 52 -19.15 -4.54 -0.56
CA GLU A 52 -20.56 -4.35 -0.93
C GLU A 52 -21.10 -5.53 -1.75
N ARG A 53 -20.35 -5.95 -2.77
CA ARG A 53 -20.72 -7.09 -3.63
C ARG A 53 -20.73 -8.40 -2.86
N PHE A 54 -19.77 -8.61 -1.97
CA PHE A 54 -19.71 -9.80 -1.13
C PHE A 54 -20.92 -9.85 -0.20
N SER A 55 -21.23 -8.76 0.51
CA SER A 55 -22.42 -8.64 1.35
C SER A 55 -23.71 -8.89 0.57
N ALA A 56 -23.85 -8.31 -0.62
CA ALA A 56 -25.01 -8.56 -1.48
C ALA A 56 -25.12 -10.04 -1.89
N LEU A 57 -24.02 -10.71 -2.25
CA LEU A 57 -24.02 -12.15 -2.55
C LEU A 57 -24.49 -12.97 -1.34
N LEU A 58 -24.04 -12.62 -0.13
CA LEU A 58 -24.45 -13.29 1.09
C LEU A 58 -25.94 -13.11 1.39
N GLU A 59 -26.50 -11.93 1.13
CA GLU A 59 -27.93 -11.65 1.30
C GLU A 59 -28.77 -12.49 0.34
N HIS A 60 -28.40 -12.58 -0.94
CA HIS A 60 -29.10 -13.43 -1.91
C HIS A 60 -29.05 -14.91 -1.51
N TRP A 61 -27.90 -15.40 -1.04
CA TRP A 61 -27.71 -16.80 -0.67
C TRP A 61 -28.44 -17.18 0.62
N LYS A 62 -28.71 -16.21 1.50
CA LYS A 62 -29.53 -16.41 2.71
C LYS A 62 -31.01 -16.65 2.37
N VAL A 63 -31.52 -16.00 1.33
CA VAL A 63 -32.94 -16.06 0.95
C VAL A 63 -33.26 -17.34 0.19
N ASP A 64 -32.40 -17.74 -0.75
CA ASP A 64 -32.74 -18.79 -1.71
C ASP A 64 -32.24 -20.20 -1.34
N GLY A 65 -31.34 -20.34 -0.35
CA GLY A 65 -30.90 -21.63 0.18
C GLY A 65 -30.47 -22.66 -0.88
N PHE A 66 -29.19 -22.76 -1.18
CA PHE A 66 -28.70 -23.69 -2.21
C PHE A 66 -28.85 -25.15 -1.76
N TYR A 67 -29.78 -25.91 -2.35
CA TYR A 67 -29.96 -27.37 -2.14
C TYR A 67 -30.03 -27.82 -0.66
N GLY A 68 -30.66 -27.03 0.21
CA GLY A 68 -30.79 -27.37 1.64
C GLY A 68 -29.54 -27.12 2.49
N VAL A 69 -28.46 -26.60 1.90
CA VAL A 69 -27.28 -26.15 2.65
C VAL A 69 -27.48 -24.70 3.09
N PRO A 70 -27.29 -24.37 4.37
CA PRO A 70 -27.35 -22.99 4.83
C PRO A 70 -26.31 -22.11 4.09
N GLY A 71 -26.74 -20.99 3.50
CA GLY A 71 -25.88 -20.12 2.68
C GLY A 71 -24.61 -19.60 3.40
N TRP A 72 -24.61 -19.58 4.74
CA TRP A 72 -23.44 -19.23 5.55
C TRP A 72 -22.27 -20.23 5.42
N ILE A 73 -22.55 -21.50 5.07
CA ILE A 73 -21.50 -22.51 4.82
C ILE A 73 -20.77 -22.18 3.53
N GLY A 74 -21.50 -21.83 2.48
CA GLY A 74 -20.93 -21.38 1.20
C GLY A 74 -20.11 -20.10 1.37
N ALA A 75 -20.61 -19.16 2.16
CA ALA A 75 -19.89 -17.94 2.56
C ALA A 75 -18.56 -18.25 3.24
N ALA A 76 -18.58 -19.15 4.22
CA ALA A 76 -17.39 -19.57 4.96
C ALA A 76 -16.37 -20.26 4.05
N LEU A 77 -16.83 -21.09 3.11
CA LEU A 77 -15.96 -21.74 2.13
C LEU A 77 -15.27 -20.72 1.21
N ILE A 78 -16.03 -19.77 0.66
CA ILE A 78 -15.48 -18.69 -0.19
C ILE A 78 -14.47 -17.85 0.59
N ALA A 79 -14.82 -17.44 1.81
CA ALA A 79 -13.91 -16.70 2.68
C ALA A 79 -12.63 -17.48 2.95
N GLY A 80 -12.74 -18.78 3.27
CA GLY A 80 -11.60 -19.67 3.48
C GLY A 80 -10.70 -19.80 2.24
N ILE A 81 -11.28 -19.91 1.05
CA ILE A 81 -10.53 -19.94 -0.21
C ILE A 81 -9.80 -18.61 -0.42
N CYS A 82 -10.48 -17.48 -0.26
CA CYS A 82 -9.86 -16.15 -0.42
C CYS A 82 -8.69 -15.96 0.55
N ILE A 83 -8.85 -16.33 1.81
CA ILE A 83 -7.80 -16.26 2.83
C ILE A 83 -6.65 -17.23 2.50
N GLY A 84 -6.96 -18.42 2.01
CA GLY A 84 -5.98 -19.40 1.54
C GLY A 84 -5.13 -18.85 0.40
N ILE A 85 -5.76 -18.22 -0.60
CA ILE A 85 -5.06 -17.56 -1.71
C ILE A 85 -4.25 -16.36 -1.21
N ALA A 86 -4.80 -15.54 -0.32
CA ALA A 86 -4.09 -14.40 0.27
C ALA A 86 -2.82 -14.88 1.00
N ARG A 87 -2.92 -15.95 1.79
CA ARG A 87 -1.79 -16.59 2.46
C ARG A 87 -0.81 -17.19 1.46
N TRP A 88 -1.29 -17.79 0.37
CA TRP A 88 -0.45 -18.33 -0.68
C TRP A 88 0.40 -17.23 -1.36
N LEU A 89 -0.21 -16.05 -1.59
CA LEU A 89 0.46 -14.89 -2.17
C LEU A 89 1.66 -14.41 -1.34
N VAL A 90 1.58 -14.53 -0.02
CA VAL A 90 2.66 -14.14 0.90
C VAL A 90 3.93 -14.99 0.71
N TYR A 91 3.84 -16.23 0.20
CA TYR A 91 5.04 -17.02 -0.08
C TYR A 91 5.95 -16.38 -1.14
N PHE A 92 5.40 -15.59 -2.06
CA PHE A 92 6.18 -14.90 -3.09
C PHE A 92 6.88 -13.64 -2.58
N ALA A 93 6.38 -13.05 -1.48
CA ALA A 93 7.04 -11.94 -0.79
C ALA A 93 6.70 -11.98 0.71
N PRO A 94 7.54 -12.65 1.53
CA PRO A 94 7.31 -12.79 2.96
C PRO A 94 7.20 -11.44 3.70
N SER A 95 7.87 -10.40 3.21
CA SER A 95 7.78 -9.03 3.75
C SER A 95 6.39 -8.39 3.57
N ALA A 96 5.54 -8.95 2.71
CA ALA A 96 4.15 -8.52 2.56
C ALA A 96 3.22 -9.05 3.67
N ALA A 97 3.71 -9.91 4.58
CA ALA A 97 2.91 -10.41 5.69
C ALA A 97 2.58 -9.29 6.72
N GLY A 98 1.48 -9.47 7.45
CA GLY A 98 1.12 -8.61 8.59
C GLY A 98 0.74 -7.18 8.21
N SER A 99 0.90 -6.24 9.15
CA SER A 99 0.53 -4.83 8.96
C SER A 99 1.41 -4.14 7.91
N GLY A 100 2.72 -4.34 7.97
CA GLY A 100 3.68 -3.62 7.13
C GLY A 100 4.19 -2.31 7.73
N VAL A 101 3.45 -1.71 8.68
CA VAL A 101 3.90 -0.50 9.41
C VAL A 101 5.24 -0.74 10.11
N GLN A 102 5.39 -1.84 10.84
CA GLN A 102 6.64 -2.20 11.53
C GLN A 102 7.81 -2.35 10.56
N HIS A 103 7.56 -2.85 9.34
CA HIS A 103 8.61 -2.97 8.34
C HIS A 103 9.03 -1.59 7.81
N VAL A 104 8.07 -0.70 7.54
CA VAL A 104 8.36 0.69 7.15
C VAL A 104 9.10 1.43 8.27
N GLU A 105 8.68 1.28 9.52
CA GLU A 105 9.37 1.85 10.68
C GLU A 105 10.81 1.33 10.82
N ALA A 106 11.03 0.03 10.64
CA ALA A 106 12.36 -0.56 10.66
C ALA A 106 13.26 -0.03 9.53
N VAL A 107 12.71 0.14 8.32
CA VAL A 107 13.44 0.76 7.19
C VAL A 107 13.80 2.22 7.50
N MET A 108 12.88 2.99 8.09
CA MET A 108 13.17 4.37 8.52
C MET A 108 14.25 4.44 9.60
N ARG A 109 14.33 3.43 10.48
CA ARG A 109 15.38 3.27 11.49
C ARG A 109 16.68 2.68 10.94
N LYS A 110 16.73 2.31 9.65
CA LYS A 110 17.84 1.59 9.00
C LYS A 110 18.14 0.22 9.63
N GLU A 111 17.11 -0.41 10.21
CA GLU A 111 17.17 -1.73 10.83
C GLU A 111 16.74 -2.85 9.86
N ALA A 112 16.15 -2.49 8.71
CA ALA A 112 15.73 -3.41 7.67
C ALA A 112 15.90 -2.81 6.27
N ASP A 113 16.03 -3.68 5.27
CA ASP A 113 16.07 -3.27 3.87
C ASP A 113 14.66 -2.92 3.35
N PRO A 114 14.55 -1.92 2.45
CA PRO A 114 13.32 -1.56 1.77
C PRO A 114 12.65 -2.75 1.07
N ALA A 115 11.31 -2.81 1.18
CA ALA A 115 10.52 -3.84 0.51
C ALA A 115 10.68 -3.74 -1.03
N PRO A 116 10.89 -4.87 -1.73
CA PRO A 116 11.01 -4.86 -3.19
C PRO A 116 9.66 -4.55 -3.85
N LEU A 117 9.69 -4.02 -5.07
CA LEU A 117 8.48 -3.62 -5.83
C LEU A 117 7.42 -4.74 -5.94
N ARG A 118 7.84 -6.01 -5.97
CA ARG A 118 6.92 -7.18 -5.97
C ARG A 118 5.99 -7.24 -4.76
N VAL A 119 6.34 -6.61 -3.64
CA VAL A 119 5.47 -6.53 -2.44
C VAL A 119 4.19 -5.76 -2.75
N LEU A 120 4.25 -4.75 -3.63
CA LEU A 120 3.11 -3.89 -3.95
C LEU A 120 1.91 -4.68 -4.48
N PRO A 121 1.99 -5.46 -5.57
CA PRO A 121 0.85 -6.24 -6.05
C PRO A 121 0.43 -7.33 -5.04
N ILE A 122 1.39 -7.96 -4.35
CA ILE A 122 1.08 -9.03 -3.37
C ILE A 122 0.28 -8.46 -2.19
N LYS A 123 0.68 -7.29 -1.68
CA LYS A 123 0.00 -6.63 -0.57
C LYS A 123 -1.38 -6.12 -0.98
N PHE A 124 -1.50 -5.58 -2.20
CA PHE A 124 -2.76 -5.11 -2.76
C PHE A 124 -3.78 -6.25 -2.86
N PHE A 125 -3.45 -7.31 -3.61
CA PHE A 125 -4.37 -8.42 -3.84
C PHE A 125 -4.57 -9.29 -2.60
N GLY A 126 -3.50 -9.56 -1.85
CA GLY A 126 -3.59 -10.30 -0.58
C GLY A 126 -4.43 -9.58 0.46
N GLY A 127 -4.29 -8.25 0.57
CA GLY A 127 -5.13 -7.41 1.42
C GLY A 127 -6.60 -7.46 1.00
N LEU A 128 -6.89 -7.32 -0.30
CA LEU A 128 -8.25 -7.43 -0.84
C LEU A 128 -8.89 -8.79 -0.54
N LEU A 129 -8.19 -9.87 -0.85
CA LEU A 129 -8.65 -11.25 -0.63
C LEU A 129 -8.90 -11.55 0.85
N ALA A 130 -8.12 -10.97 1.77
CA ALA A 130 -8.33 -11.15 3.20
C ALA A 130 -9.49 -10.27 3.73
N MET A 131 -9.58 -9.01 3.30
CA MET A 131 -10.50 -8.03 3.89
C MET A 131 -11.92 -8.09 3.31
N VAL A 132 -12.08 -8.34 2.00
CA VAL A 132 -13.41 -8.37 1.35
C VAL A 132 -14.35 -9.41 1.97
N PRO A 133 -13.90 -10.63 2.32
CA PRO A 133 -14.75 -11.60 3.00
C PRO A 133 -15.11 -11.26 4.45
N GLY A 134 -14.61 -10.14 4.99
CA GLY A 134 -14.97 -9.64 6.32
C GLY A 134 -13.95 -9.94 7.43
N MET A 135 -12.68 -10.25 7.13
CA MET A 135 -11.68 -10.33 8.19
C MET A 135 -11.47 -8.97 8.86
N ALA A 136 -11.38 -8.97 10.19
CA ALA A 136 -11.12 -7.78 11.01
C ALA A 136 -9.66 -7.32 10.88
N LEU A 137 -9.32 -6.71 9.75
CA LEU A 137 -7.99 -6.19 9.43
C LEU A 137 -8.08 -4.71 9.08
N GLY A 138 -7.14 -3.91 9.58
CA GLY A 138 -7.05 -2.49 9.23
C GLY A 138 -6.46 -2.27 7.84
N ARG A 139 -7.04 -1.36 7.07
CA ARG A 139 -6.56 -0.94 5.74
C ARG A 139 -5.31 -0.05 5.77
N GLU A 140 -4.97 0.49 6.94
CA GLU A 140 -3.85 1.43 7.12
C GLU A 140 -2.51 0.76 6.82
N GLY A 141 -2.30 -0.46 7.33
CA GLY A 141 -1.05 -1.19 7.15
C GLY A 141 -0.68 -1.43 5.68
N PRO A 142 -1.55 -2.08 4.88
CA PRO A 142 -1.33 -2.28 3.45
C PRO A 142 -1.08 -0.96 2.71
N THR A 143 -1.85 0.09 3.01
CA THR A 143 -1.73 1.38 2.32
C THR A 143 -0.37 2.04 2.61
N ILE A 144 0.06 2.05 3.87
CA ILE A 144 1.36 2.61 4.28
C ILE A 144 2.52 1.83 3.65
N GLN A 145 2.48 0.49 3.67
CA GLN A 145 3.56 -0.31 3.09
C GLN A 145 3.63 -0.17 1.57
N MET A 146 2.48 -0.14 0.87
CA MET A 146 2.46 0.12 -0.57
C MET A 146 2.99 1.53 -0.88
N ALA A 147 2.64 2.53 -0.07
CA ALA A 147 3.16 3.88 -0.22
C ALA A 147 4.68 3.95 -0.05
N ALA A 148 5.23 3.27 0.97
CA ALA A 148 6.67 3.21 1.20
C ALA A 148 7.43 2.55 0.03
N VAL A 149 6.86 1.51 -0.59
CA VAL A 149 7.45 0.87 -1.78
C VAL A 149 7.45 1.81 -2.99
N ILE A 150 6.39 2.60 -3.17
CA ILE A 150 6.30 3.60 -4.26
C ILE A 150 7.24 4.79 -4.02
N GLY A 151 7.38 5.23 -2.77
CA GLY A 151 8.22 6.38 -2.42
C GLY A 151 9.72 6.07 -2.36
N HIS A 152 10.12 4.81 -2.49
CA HIS A 152 11.51 4.38 -2.42
C HIS A 152 12.30 4.58 -3.73
N PHE A 153 11.68 5.11 -4.78
CA PHE A 153 12.33 5.37 -6.09
C PHE A 153 13.02 6.72 -6.17
#